data_AF-Q5KCS2-F1
#
_entry.id   AF-Q5KCS2-F1
#
_cell.length_a   1.000
_cell.length_b   1.000
_cell.length_c   1.000
_cell.angle_alpha   90.00
_cell.angle_beta   90.00
_cell.angle_gamma   90.00
#
_symmetry.space_group_name_H-M   'P 1'
#
loop_
_entity.id
_entity.type
_entity.pdbx_description
1 polymer ?
#
loop_
_entity_poly.entity_id
_entity_poly.type
_entity_poly.pdbx_seq_one_letter_code
_entity_poly.pdbx_strand_id
1 'polypeptide(L)'
;MPQQVRDIKKFLEIARRKDATLARIKKTAIKPAHTTTASSKSKAAKTPTHVTKFKVRCSKYLYTLVLDDAEKAEKLKQSLPPGLKVEEVGAKPAKK
;
A
#
# COMPACT_ATOMS: atom_id res chain seq x y z
N MET A 1 -5.20 13.85 -11.01
CA MET A 1 -5.26 12.38 -11.22
C MET A 1 -4.27 11.67 -10.31
N PRO A 2 -4.59 10.48 -9.76
CA PRO A 2 -3.65 9.70 -8.95
C PRO A 2 -2.48 9.17 -9.81
N GLN A 3 -1.32 8.95 -9.19
CA GLN A 3 -0.15 8.35 -9.83
C GLN A 3 0.33 7.11 -9.07
N GLN A 4 0.73 6.08 -9.81
CA GLN A 4 1.36 4.90 -9.23
C GLN A 4 2.88 5.03 -9.27
N VAL A 5 3.53 4.69 -8.16
CA VAL A 5 4.99 4.59 -8.05
C VAL A 5 5.33 3.11 -7.89
N ARG A 6 6.30 2.62 -8.67
CA ARG A 6 6.75 1.21 -8.61
C ARG A 6 7.96 1.04 -7.70
N ASP A 7 8.89 1.98 -7.75
CA ASP A 7 10.14 1.91 -6.99
C ASP A 7 10.02 2.44 -5.55
N ILE A 8 10.51 1.66 -4.60
CA ILE A 8 10.47 2.00 -3.16
C ILE A 8 11.32 3.25 -2.87
N LYS A 9 12.51 3.36 -3.47
CA LYS A 9 13.41 4.51 -3.25
C LYS A 9 12.76 5.83 -3.66
N LYS A 10 12.18 5.86 -4.86
CA LYS A 10 11.43 7.02 -5.38
C LYS A 10 10.22 7.36 -4.51
N PHE A 11 9.54 6.34 -3.97
CA PHE A 11 8.43 6.57 -3.05
C PHE A 11 8.88 7.23 -1.74
N LEU A 12 10.01 6.80 -1.15
CA LEU A 12 10.56 7.41 0.06
C LEU A 12 11.10 8.83 -0.18
N GLU A 13 11.64 9.11 -1.36
CA GLU A 13 11.97 10.49 -1.76
C GLU A 13 10.71 11.36 -1.81
N ILE A 14 9.62 10.86 -2.38
CA ILE A 14 8.35 11.58 -2.43
C ILE A 14 7.80 11.85 -1.02
N ALA A 15 7.84 10.84 -0.14
CA ALA A 15 7.37 10.98 1.24
C ALA A 15 8.16 12.03 2.05
N ARG A 16 9.43 12.26 1.72
CA ARG A 16 10.30 13.26 2.37
C ARG A 16 10.16 14.68 1.81
N ARG A 17 9.39 14.87 0.73
CA ARG A 17 9.20 16.21 0.17
C ARG A 17 8.36 17.09 1.10
N LYS A 18 8.62 18.40 1.07
CA LYS A 18 7.92 19.40 1.88
C LYS A 18 6.41 19.50 1.58
N ASP A 19 5.98 19.07 0.40
CA ASP A 19 4.58 19.11 -0.03
C ASP A 19 3.80 17.84 0.32
N ALA A 20 4.46 16.82 0.90
CA ALA A 20 3.79 15.63 1.41
C ALA A 20 3.11 15.95 2.74
N THR A 21 1.78 15.78 2.82
CA THR A 21 0.99 16.17 3.98
C THR A 21 0.43 14.99 4.77
N LEU A 22 0.10 13.89 4.08
CA LEU A 22 -0.57 12.76 4.70
C LEU A 22 -0.22 11.45 3.99
N ALA A 23 0.07 10.40 4.74
CA ALA A 23 0.21 9.04 4.24
C ALA A 23 -0.97 8.19 4.71
N ARG A 24 -1.61 7.46 3.79
CA ARG A 24 -2.61 6.43 4.10
C ARG A 24 -2.06 5.06 3.79
N ILE A 25 -2.14 4.15 4.74
CA ILE A 25 -1.74 2.75 4.56
C ILE A 25 -3.02 1.92 4.51
N LYS A 26 -3.28 1.28 3.36
CA LYS A 26 -4.43 0.41 3.15
C LYS A 26 -3.98 -1.03 3.02
N LYS A 27 -4.19 -1.82 4.07
CA LYS A 27 -4.03 -3.28 4.06
C LYS A 27 -5.29 -3.92 3.46
N THR A 28 -5.10 -4.81 2.48
CA THR A 28 -6.17 -5.54 1.81
C THR A 28 -5.80 -7.02 1.76
N ALA A 29 -6.62 -7.87 2.37
CA ALA A 29 -6.53 -9.31 2.16
C ALA A 29 -7.34 -9.66 0.91
N ILE A 30 -6.64 -10.03 -0.17
CA ILE A 30 -7.32 -10.49 -1.38
C ILE A 30 -7.61 -11.97 -1.17
N LYS A 31 -8.89 -12.30 -0.96
CA LYS A 31 -9.35 -13.69 -0.98
C LYS A 31 -9.29 -14.18 -2.44
N PRO A 32 -8.75 -15.37 -2.72
CA PRO A 32 -8.73 -15.91 -4.08
C PRO A 32 -10.16 -16.27 -4.49
N ALA A 33 -10.87 -15.36 -5.14
CA ALA A 33 -12.21 -15.58 -5.67
C ALA A 33 -12.25 -15.19 -7.16
N HIS A 34 -12.25 -16.23 -8.00
CA HIS A 34 -12.75 -16.27 -9.37
C HIS A 34 -12.04 -15.41 -10.45
N THR A 35 -11.01 -15.98 -11.08
CA THR A 35 -10.60 -15.58 -12.44
C THR A 35 -11.69 -16.02 -13.44
N THR A 36 -12.65 -15.14 -13.75
CA THR A 36 -13.46 -15.23 -14.99
C THR A 36 -12.54 -14.88 -16.16
N THR A 37 -11.84 -15.88 -16.71
CA THR A 37 -11.49 -16.03 -18.13
C THR A 37 -10.58 -17.23 -18.23
N ALA A 38 -11.03 -18.19 -19.02
CA ALA A 38 -10.39 -19.46 -19.24
C ALA A 38 -8.99 -19.27 -19.82
N SER A 39 -7.94 -19.45 -19.00
CA SER A 39 -6.65 -20.05 -19.42
C SER A 39 -5.57 -19.80 -18.36
N SER A 40 -5.40 -20.74 -17.44
CA SER A 40 -4.11 -21.37 -17.16
C SER A 40 -4.22 -22.16 -15.87
N LYS A 41 -4.35 -23.47 -16.06
CA LYS A 41 -4.38 -24.50 -15.04
C LYS A 41 -3.00 -24.57 -14.35
N SER A 42 -2.87 -23.98 -13.17
CA SER A 42 -1.85 -24.41 -12.20
C SER A 42 -2.47 -24.46 -10.80
N LYS A 43 -2.69 -25.70 -10.34
CA LYS A 43 -3.03 -26.03 -8.95
C LYS A 43 -1.84 -25.62 -8.07
N ALA A 44 -2.00 -24.54 -7.33
CA ALA A 44 -1.28 -24.32 -6.08
C ALA A 44 -2.25 -23.62 -5.13
N ALA A 45 -2.52 -24.22 -3.98
CA ALA A 45 -3.35 -23.65 -2.93
C ALA A 45 -2.75 -22.30 -2.51
N LYS A 46 -3.25 -21.21 -3.08
CA LYS A 46 -2.67 -19.87 -2.96
C LYS A 46 -3.13 -19.27 -1.63
N THR A 47 -2.23 -19.27 -0.66
CA THR A 47 -2.35 -18.54 0.61
C THR A 47 -2.89 -17.12 0.36
N PRO A 48 -3.68 -16.54 1.29
CA PRO A 48 -4.25 -15.22 1.11
C PRO A 48 -3.14 -14.19 0.85
N THR A 49 -3.14 -13.59 -0.33
CA THR A 49 -2.16 -12.56 -0.68
C THR A 49 -2.53 -11.26 0.03
N HIS A 50 -1.63 -10.79 0.91
CA HIS A 50 -1.78 -9.53 1.63
C HIS A 50 -1.20 -8.38 0.82
N VAL A 51 -2.07 -7.61 0.18
CA VAL A 51 -1.64 -6.44 -0.59
C VAL A 51 -1.76 -5.19 0.26
N THR A 52 -0.65 -4.51 0.47
CA THR A 52 -0.59 -3.23 1.18
C THR A 52 -0.38 -2.10 0.20
N LYS A 53 -1.24 -1.07 0.27
CA LYS A 53 -1.13 0.14 -0.55
C LYS A 53 -0.72 1.31 0.31
N PHE A 54 0.44 1.89 0.03
CA PHE A 54 0.93 3.12 0.65
C PHE A 54 0.55 4.30 -0.24
N LYS A 55 -0.24 5.23 0.29
CA LYS A 55 -0.79 6.36 -0.46
C LYS A 55 -0.30 7.66 0.18
N VAL A 56 0.59 8.40 -0.46
CA VAL A 56 1.06 9.71 0.00
C VAL A 56 0.32 10.81 -0.74
N ARG A 57 -0.31 11.71 0.02
CA ARG A 57 -0.93 12.92 -0.49
C ARG A 57 0.13 14.02 -0.58
N CYS A 58 0.36 14.50 -1.79
CA CYS A 58 1.12 15.72 -2.06
C CYS A 58 0.16 16.83 -2.56
N SER A 59 0.70 18.02 -2.87
CA SER A 59 -0.10 19.14 -3.38
C SER A 59 -0.88 18.76 -4.65
N LYS A 60 -0.18 18.26 -5.67
CA LYS A 60 -0.78 17.99 -6.99
C LYS A 60 -1.34 16.57 -7.14
N TYR A 61 -0.69 15.58 -6.55
CA TYR A 61 -0.98 14.16 -6.81
C TYR A 61 -1.12 13.34 -5.53
N LEU A 62 -1.88 12.26 -5.63
CA LEU A 62 -1.84 11.16 -4.69
C LEU A 62 -0.94 10.08 -5.28
N TYR A 63 0.19 9.83 -4.63
CA TYR A 63 1.14 8.80 -5.04
C TYR A 63 0.82 7.49 -4.35
N THR A 64 0.69 6.41 -5.10
CA THR A 64 0.38 5.08 -4.56
C THR A 64 1.49 4.10 -4.87
N LEU A 65 2.07 3.48 -3.85
CA LEU A 65 2.92 2.30 -3.96
C LEU A 65 2.11 1.07 -3.51
N VAL A 66 2.15 0.01 -4.31
CA VAL A 66 1.49 -1.26 -4.01
C VAL A 66 2.58 -2.28 -3.69
N LEU A 67 2.43 -2.99 -2.58
CA LEU A 67 3.39 -3.97 -2.11
C LEU A 67 2.65 -5.25 -1.67
N ASP A 68 3.06 -6.39 -2.22
CA ASP A 68 2.42 -7.69 -1.95
C ASP A 68 3.07 -8.44 -0.78
N ASP A 69 4.25 -7.98 -0.36
CA ASP A 69 5.04 -8.56 0.73
C ASP A 69 4.72 -7.82 2.04
N ALA A 70 4.14 -8.56 3.00
CA ALA A 70 3.73 -8.04 4.29
C ALA A 70 4.90 -7.60 5.17
N GLU A 71 6.02 -8.32 5.14
CA GLU A 71 7.19 -8.01 5.97
C GLU A 71 7.89 -6.73 5.49
N LYS A 72 8.03 -6.59 4.16
CA LYS A 72 8.56 -5.36 3.57
C LYS A 72 7.62 -4.18 3.80
N ALA A 73 6.30 -4.41 3.86
CA ALA A 73 5.34 -3.37 4.15
C ALA A 73 5.53 -2.80 5.57
N GLU A 74 5.71 -3.66 6.58
CA GLU A 74 5.96 -3.19 7.95
C GLU A 74 7.29 -2.41 8.07
N LYS A 75 8.36 -2.88 7.41
CA LYS A 75 9.63 -2.14 7.34
C LYS A 75 9.48 -0.78 6.65
N LEU A 76 8.70 -0.74 5.56
CA LEU A 76 8.46 0.51 4.83
C LEU A 76 7.65 1.51 5.67
N LYS A 77 6.67 1.03 6.43
CA LYS A 77 5.90 1.84 7.38
C LYS A 77 6.81 2.51 8.41
N GLN A 78 7.78 1.78 8.97
CA GLN A 78 8.77 2.32 9.90
C GLN A 78 9.73 3.33 9.26
N SER A 79 9.97 3.20 7.95
CA SER A 79 10.86 4.09 7.19
C SER A 79 10.20 5.39 6.75
N LEU A 80 8.89 5.56 6.98
CA LEU A 80 8.20 6.80 6.65
C LEU A 80 8.68 7.94 7.57
N PRO A 81 8.75 9.19 7.07
CA PRO A 81 9.20 10.31 7.88
C PRO A 81 8.27 10.52 9.09
N PRO A 82 8.79 10.65 10.32
CA PRO A 82 7.96 10.78 11.53
C PRO A 82 7.13 12.07 11.58
N GLY A 83 7.52 13.10 10.81
CA GLY A 83 6.74 14.34 10.65
C GLY A 83 5.54 14.20 9.71
N LEU A 84 5.40 13.07 9.00
CA LEU A 84 4.29 12.82 8.10
C LEU A 84 3.13 12.15 8.85
N LYS A 85 1.91 12.70 8.74
CA LYS A 85 0.73 12.10 9.37
C LYS A 85 0.38 10.77 8.70
N VAL A 86 0.48 9.66 9.43
CA VAL A 86 0.17 8.31 8.91
C VAL A 86 -1.18 7.83 9.44
N GLU A 87 -2.12 7.56 8.52
CA GLU A 87 -3.43 6.97 8.82
C GLU A 87 -3.51 5.54 8.28
N GLU A 88 -3.85 4.57 9.13
CA GLU A 88 -4.17 3.22 8.67
C GLU A 88 -5.64 3.11 8.31
N VAL A 89 -5.93 2.84 7.04
CA VAL A 89 -7.30 2.71 6.54
C VAL A 89 -7.63 1.24 6.38
N GLY A 90 -8.61 0.73 7.12
CA GLY A 90 -9.15 -0.63 6.90
C GLY A 90 -9.10 -1.57 8.10
N ALA A 91 -8.41 -1.22 9.18
CA ALA A 91 -8.74 -1.77 10.48
C ALA A 91 -9.93 -0.96 11.00
N LYS A 92 -11.07 -1.61 11.29
CA LYS A 92 -12.08 -0.96 12.13
C LYS A 92 -11.35 -0.55 13.42
N PRO A 93 -11.37 0.73 13.84
CA PRO A 93 -10.92 1.04 15.18
C PRO A 93 -11.83 0.24 16.11
N ALA A 94 -11.26 -0.63 16.95
CA ALA A 94 -11.99 -1.19 18.07
C ALA A 94 -12.43 0.01 18.91
N LYS A 95 -13.70 0.40 18.78
CA LYS A 95 -14.31 1.39 19.66
C LYS A 95 -14.26 0.78 21.06
N LYS A 96 -13.47 1.39 21.94
CA LYS A 96 -13.66 1.24 23.38
C LYS A 96 -14.82 2.15 23.79
#